data_AF-A0A2M9ZPX5-F1
#
_entry.id   AF-A0A2M9ZPX5-F1
#
_cell.length_a   1.000
_cell.length_b   1.000
_cell.length_c   1.000
_cell.angle_alpha   90.00
_cell.angle_beta   90.00
_cell.angle_gamma   90.00
#
_symmetry.space_group_name_H-M   'P 1'
#
loop_
_entity.id
_entity.type
_entity.pdbx_description
1 polymer ?
#
loop_
_entity_poly.entity_id
_entity_poly.type
_entity_poly.pdbx_seq_one_letter_code
_entity_poly.pdbx_strand_id
1 'polypeptide(L)'
;MKQRYLLLLFLGVLLVFGVSYYQTENKILRDAYHRFLGNLTQDFDQGGTSGGELDTGNSNSTSCAMVYKMQPDSYYVELHLISRERCKKEILFGTTLEEYRAIRLEKFKKYLEIVRLFPTECKETIHYLQEKIDHPNKITATFIQDYINRIRYYPVDHLLKETRSYLLNFNSDRYKPISQETLAGSQIGTFSESRRFSELHEAFKLQHDEQILETTCSNAVDRNLSTEFPEESYFWGFPIDSPRKFLYSNCYYGKYYDTPERQKLKCATLSEEF
;
A
#
# COMPACT_ATOMS: atom_id res chain seq x y z
N MET A 1 -55.59 15.93 -3.57
CA MET A 1 -54.58 17.01 -3.54
C MET A 1 -53.46 16.83 -2.51
N LYS A 2 -53.59 16.07 -1.41
CA LYS A 2 -52.55 16.00 -0.35
C LYS A 2 -51.38 15.03 -0.59
N GLN A 3 -51.48 14.07 -1.51
CA GLN A 3 -50.45 13.03 -1.71
C GLN A 3 -49.35 13.42 -2.73
N ARG A 4 -49.63 14.36 -3.65
CA ARG A 4 -48.65 14.83 -4.64
C ARG A 4 -47.62 15.81 -4.05
N TYR A 5 -47.99 16.56 -3.00
CA TYR A 5 -47.06 17.46 -2.31
C TYR A 5 -46.10 16.72 -1.37
N LEU A 6 -46.51 15.57 -0.81
CA LEU A 6 -45.60 14.76 0.01
C LEU A 6 -44.49 14.11 -0.82
N LEU A 7 -44.80 13.66 -2.04
CA LEU A 7 -43.81 13.06 -2.94
C LEU A 7 -42.79 14.09 -3.45
N LEU A 8 -43.25 15.33 -3.70
CA LEU A 8 -42.36 16.44 -4.07
C LEU A 8 -41.52 16.95 -2.90
N LEU A 9 -42.02 16.90 -1.67
CA LEU A 9 -41.23 17.18 -0.47
C LEU A 9 -40.18 16.09 -0.19
N PHE A 10 -40.51 14.82 -0.43
CA PHE A 10 -39.54 13.72 -0.27
C PHE A 10 -38.42 13.76 -1.32
N LEU A 11 -38.75 14.11 -2.58
CA LEU A 11 -37.75 14.31 -3.64
C LEU A 11 -36.91 15.59 -3.43
N GLY A 12 -37.51 16.66 -2.91
CA GLY A 12 -36.78 17.89 -2.54
C GLY A 12 -35.79 17.66 -1.39
N VAL A 13 -36.17 16.88 -0.37
CA VAL A 13 -35.27 16.51 0.74
C VAL A 13 -34.15 15.57 0.26
N LEU A 14 -34.43 14.60 -0.62
CA LEU A 14 -33.39 13.73 -1.18
C LEU A 14 -32.40 14.48 -2.10
N LEU A 15 -32.82 15.53 -2.79
CA LEU A 15 -31.91 16.39 -3.57
C LEU A 15 -31.12 17.38 -2.71
N VAL A 16 -31.69 17.87 -1.60
CA VAL A 16 -30.99 18.77 -0.66
C VAL A 16 -30.01 18.01 0.24
N PHE A 17 -30.30 16.76 0.64
CA PHE A 17 -29.39 15.94 1.44
C PHE A 17 -28.48 15.02 0.61
N GLY A 18 -28.89 14.65 -0.61
CA GLY A 18 -28.06 13.88 -1.55
C GLY A 18 -26.97 14.71 -2.24
N VAL A 19 -27.07 16.04 -2.22
CA VAL A 19 -26.08 16.96 -2.82
C VAL A 19 -25.25 17.71 -1.76
N SER A 20 -25.62 17.63 -0.48
CA SER A 20 -24.91 18.34 0.61
C SER A 20 -23.92 17.49 1.41
N TYR A 21 -23.84 16.17 1.20
CA TYR A 21 -22.91 15.31 1.95
C TYR A 21 -21.49 15.25 1.34
N TYR A 22 -21.23 15.94 0.23
CA TYR A 22 -19.94 15.87 -0.49
C TYR A 22 -19.11 17.17 -0.47
N GLN A 23 -19.57 18.27 0.14
CA GLN A 23 -18.95 19.59 -0.13
C GLN A 23 -18.61 20.52 1.05
N THR A 24 -18.97 20.22 2.30
CA THR A 24 -18.76 21.23 3.39
C THR A 24 -17.76 20.86 4.48
N GLU A 25 -17.35 19.60 4.64
CA GLU A 25 -16.61 19.23 5.86
C GLU A 25 -15.08 19.26 5.82
N ASN A 26 -14.41 19.72 4.74
CA ASN A 26 -12.93 19.74 4.74
C ASN A 26 -12.26 21.01 4.21
N LYS A 27 -12.91 22.17 4.32
CA LYS A 27 -12.22 23.45 4.05
C LYS A 27 -11.09 23.71 5.07
N ILE A 28 -11.30 23.33 6.33
CA ILE A 28 -10.30 23.48 7.40
C ILE A 28 -9.10 22.54 7.21
N LEU A 29 -9.34 21.28 6.79
CA LEU A 29 -8.29 20.31 6.50
C LEU A 29 -7.51 20.63 5.22
N ARG A 30 -8.17 21.20 4.20
CA ARG A 30 -7.53 21.71 2.99
C ARG A 30 -6.68 22.96 3.26
N ASP A 31 -7.15 23.88 4.10
CA ASP A 31 -6.38 25.07 4.48
C ASP A 31 -5.18 24.71 5.38
N ALA A 32 -5.29 23.68 6.22
CA ALA A 32 -4.16 23.11 6.96
C ALA A 32 -3.14 22.44 6.03
N TYR A 33 -3.59 21.71 5.01
CA TYR A 33 -2.75 21.10 3.98
C TYR A 33 -2.01 22.14 3.11
N HIS A 34 -2.65 23.26 2.75
CA HIS A 34 -1.98 24.32 1.98
C HIS A 34 -0.99 25.16 2.79
N ARG A 35 -1.18 25.33 4.10
CA ARG A 35 -0.16 25.96 4.97
C ARG A 35 1.07 25.09 5.17
N PHE A 36 0.92 23.76 5.13
CA PHE A 36 2.05 22.82 5.16
C PHE A 36 2.90 22.87 3.88
N LEU A 37 2.28 23.03 2.70
CA LEU A 37 2.97 23.14 1.41
C LEU A 37 3.77 24.44 1.21
N GLY A 38 3.40 25.54 1.88
CA GLY A 38 4.05 26.84 1.70
C GLY A 38 5.45 26.97 2.33
N ASN A 39 5.80 26.07 3.26
CA ASN A 39 7.08 26.13 3.98
C ASN A 39 8.16 25.18 3.40
N LEU A 40 7.81 24.38 2.37
CA LEU A 40 8.69 23.35 1.79
C LEU A 40 9.50 23.83 0.57
N THR A 41 9.23 25.02 0.03
CA THR A 41 9.84 25.49 -1.23
C THR A 41 11.11 26.33 -1.07
N GLN A 42 11.80 26.29 0.08
CA GLN A 42 12.92 27.20 0.32
C GLN A 42 14.33 26.60 0.26
N ASP A 43 14.49 25.29 0.27
CA ASP A 43 15.83 24.68 0.20
C ASP A 43 15.81 23.47 -0.74
N PHE A 44 16.95 23.16 -1.34
CA PHE A 44 17.23 22.02 -2.24
C PHE A 44 17.23 22.30 -3.75
N ASP A 45 18.16 23.18 -4.14
CA ASP A 45 19.02 22.93 -5.29
C ASP A 45 20.11 21.91 -4.92
N GLN A 46 20.42 21.00 -5.87
CA GLN A 46 21.59 20.07 -5.95
C GLN A 46 21.47 18.75 -5.16
N GLY A 47 21.70 17.53 -5.68
CA GLY A 47 22.22 16.96 -6.93
C GLY A 47 22.61 15.48 -6.64
N GLY A 48 22.20 14.47 -7.42
CA GLY A 48 23.02 13.77 -8.43
C GLY A 48 23.91 12.61 -7.91
N THR A 49 23.49 11.33 -8.05
CA THR A 49 23.91 10.27 -9.03
C THR A 49 25.11 9.33 -8.74
N SER A 50 24.90 8.01 -8.89
CA SER A 50 25.82 6.97 -9.47
C SER A 50 25.00 5.70 -9.87
N GLY A 51 25.02 5.18 -11.11
CA GLY A 51 25.95 4.18 -11.71
C GLY A 51 25.91 2.82 -10.98
N GLY A 52 25.60 1.62 -11.50
CA GLY A 52 25.42 1.01 -12.83
C GLY A 52 26.06 -0.40 -12.79
N GLU A 53 25.35 -1.49 -13.16
CA GLU A 53 25.88 -2.70 -13.86
C GLU A 53 24.85 -3.84 -14.01
N LEU A 54 24.92 -4.53 -15.17
CA LEU A 54 24.02 -5.55 -15.73
C LEU A 54 24.46 -6.98 -15.35
N ASP A 55 23.52 -7.91 -15.19
CA ASP A 55 23.80 -9.35 -15.13
C ASP A 55 22.76 -10.21 -15.88
N THR A 56 23.23 -11.28 -16.53
CA THR A 56 22.53 -12.12 -17.52
C THR A 56 21.83 -13.35 -16.94
N GLY A 57 20.53 -13.54 -17.25
CA GLY A 57 20.03 -14.82 -17.77
C GLY A 57 19.77 -16.01 -16.83
N ASN A 58 19.15 -15.82 -15.66
CA ASN A 58 18.27 -16.81 -15.03
C ASN A 58 17.05 -16.03 -14.56
N SER A 59 15.81 -16.43 -14.91
CA SER A 59 14.61 -15.76 -14.35
C SER A 59 14.44 -16.24 -12.89
N ASN A 60 15.39 -15.83 -12.06
CA ASN A 60 15.29 -15.92 -10.61
C ASN A 60 14.21 -14.90 -10.23
N SER A 61 12.94 -15.30 -10.26
CA SER A 61 11.83 -14.47 -9.79
C SER A 61 12.20 -13.88 -8.42
N THR A 62 12.43 -12.56 -8.39
CA THR A 62 12.87 -11.82 -7.20
C THR A 62 11.71 -11.21 -6.43
N SER A 63 10.50 -11.30 -7.00
CA SER A 63 9.32 -10.61 -6.51
C SER A 63 8.12 -11.54 -6.41
N CYS A 64 7.17 -11.14 -5.59
CA CYS A 64 5.93 -11.86 -5.33
C CYS A 64 4.75 -10.91 -5.54
N ALA A 65 3.80 -11.35 -6.38
CA ALA A 65 2.51 -10.71 -6.55
C ALA A 65 1.53 -11.25 -5.52
N MET A 66 1.12 -10.39 -4.59
CA MET A 66 -0.01 -10.62 -3.69
C MET A 66 -1.28 -10.14 -4.39
N VAL A 67 -2.11 -11.08 -4.81
CA VAL A 67 -3.32 -10.84 -5.57
C VAL A 67 -4.53 -10.85 -4.66
N TYR A 68 -5.36 -9.82 -4.75
CA TYR A 68 -6.60 -9.68 -4.02
C TYR A 68 -7.78 -9.59 -5.00
N LYS A 69 -8.73 -10.53 -4.89
CA LYS A 69 -9.96 -10.47 -5.68
C LYS A 69 -10.90 -9.37 -5.15
N MET A 70 -11.09 -8.31 -5.95
CA MET A 70 -11.93 -7.16 -5.60
C MET A 70 -13.38 -7.39 -6.01
N GLN A 71 -13.60 -7.87 -7.24
CA GLN A 71 -14.92 -8.16 -7.84
C GLN A 71 -14.78 -9.38 -8.78
N PRO A 72 -15.88 -9.91 -9.34
CA PRO A 72 -15.77 -10.83 -10.48
C PRO A 72 -14.88 -10.20 -11.57
N ASP A 73 -13.89 -10.96 -12.05
CA ASP A 73 -12.97 -10.58 -13.12
C ASP A 73 -12.13 -9.30 -12.90
N SER A 74 -11.92 -8.91 -11.63
CA SER A 74 -11.15 -7.73 -11.24
C SER A 74 -10.33 -7.97 -9.97
N TYR A 75 -9.01 -7.73 -10.10
CA TYR A 75 -8.03 -8.05 -9.07
C TYR A 75 -7.07 -6.88 -8.86
N TYR A 76 -6.75 -6.65 -7.58
CA TYR A 76 -5.71 -5.73 -7.15
C TYR A 76 -4.44 -6.52 -6.81
N VAL A 77 -3.28 -6.03 -7.20
CA VAL A 77 -1.99 -6.70 -7.00
C VAL A 77 -1.06 -5.79 -6.25
N GLU A 78 -0.46 -6.32 -5.18
CA GLU A 78 0.70 -5.72 -4.53
C GLU A 78 1.94 -6.55 -4.88
N LEU A 79 2.97 -5.89 -5.40
CA LEU A 79 4.23 -6.50 -5.81
C LEU A 79 5.30 -6.19 -4.77
N HIS A 80 5.80 -7.23 -4.11
CA HIS A 80 6.81 -7.14 -3.06
C HIS A 80 8.08 -7.90 -3.45
N LEU A 81 9.23 -7.45 -2.98
CA LEU A 81 10.48 -8.19 -3.16
C LEU A 81 10.49 -9.35 -2.16
N ILE A 82 10.16 -10.54 -2.64
CA ILE A 82 10.08 -11.78 -1.85
C ILE A 82 10.62 -12.88 -2.75
N SER A 83 11.50 -13.72 -2.19
CA SER A 83 12.04 -14.86 -2.92
C SER A 83 10.93 -15.81 -3.35
N ARG A 84 11.09 -16.41 -4.54
CA ARG A 84 10.16 -17.41 -5.09
C ARG A 84 9.73 -18.48 -4.10
N GLU A 85 10.66 -18.97 -3.28
CA GLU A 85 10.39 -20.02 -2.28
C GLU A 85 9.41 -19.59 -1.20
N ARG A 86 9.44 -18.30 -0.84
CA ARG A 86 8.58 -17.69 0.19
C ARG A 86 7.29 -17.11 -0.37
N CYS A 87 7.15 -16.96 -1.69
CA CYS A 87 5.95 -16.44 -2.34
C CYS A 87 4.81 -17.46 -2.35
N LYS A 88 4.33 -17.80 -1.14
CA LYS A 88 3.31 -18.81 -0.90
C LYS A 88 2.40 -18.35 0.22
N LYS A 89 1.12 -18.63 0.08
CA LYS A 89 0.09 -18.21 1.05
C LYS A 89 0.33 -18.82 2.42
N GLU A 90 0.72 -20.08 2.47
CA GLU A 90 1.01 -20.86 3.68
C GLU A 90 2.11 -20.18 4.51
N ILE A 91 3.07 -19.52 3.85
CA ILE A 91 4.22 -18.87 4.49
C ILE A 91 3.90 -17.43 4.88
N LEU A 92 3.21 -16.69 4.01
CA LEU A 92 3.01 -15.24 4.15
C LEU A 92 1.74 -14.87 4.93
N PHE A 93 0.75 -15.78 4.97
CA PHE A 93 -0.55 -15.52 5.60
C PHE A 93 -1.07 -16.70 6.43
N GLY A 94 -0.80 -17.94 6.03
CA GLY A 94 -1.38 -19.15 6.60
C GLY A 94 -2.65 -19.60 5.88
N THR A 95 -2.99 -20.88 6.07
CA THR A 95 -4.19 -21.53 5.53
C THR A 95 -5.16 -21.97 6.62
N THR A 96 -4.70 -21.99 7.86
CA THR A 96 -5.50 -22.24 9.08
C THR A 96 -5.44 -21.03 10.03
N LEU A 97 -6.32 -21.02 11.02
CA LEU A 97 -6.31 -19.97 12.05
C LEU A 97 -5.02 -20.03 12.89
N GLU A 98 -4.53 -21.24 13.18
CA GLU A 98 -3.31 -21.47 13.95
C GLU A 98 -2.06 -20.99 13.19
N GLU A 99 -1.97 -21.28 11.90
CA GLU A 99 -0.89 -20.79 11.04
C GLU A 99 -0.91 -19.26 10.94
N TYR A 100 -2.09 -18.68 10.72
CA TYR A 100 -2.25 -17.23 10.69
C TYR A 100 -1.81 -16.59 12.02
N ARG A 101 -2.23 -17.16 13.16
CA ARG A 101 -1.83 -16.65 14.47
C ARG A 101 -0.32 -16.69 14.66
N ALA A 102 0.34 -17.78 14.26
CA ALA A 102 1.79 -17.89 14.33
C ALA A 102 2.48 -16.82 13.48
N ILE A 103 2.03 -16.61 12.24
CA ILE A 103 2.59 -15.60 11.33
C ILE A 103 2.34 -14.18 11.88
N ARG A 104 1.11 -13.90 12.35
CA ARG A 104 0.75 -12.58 12.90
C ARG A 104 1.49 -12.30 14.21
N LEU A 105 1.74 -13.31 15.04
CA LEU A 105 2.52 -13.19 16.27
C LEU A 105 3.96 -12.73 15.97
N GLU A 106 4.62 -13.33 14.97
CA GLU A 106 5.97 -12.90 14.58
C GLU A 106 5.98 -11.46 14.04
N LYS A 107 4.94 -11.08 13.27
CA LYS A 107 4.75 -9.68 12.84
C LYS A 107 4.56 -8.74 14.04
N PHE A 108 3.74 -9.10 15.01
CA PHE A 108 3.51 -8.30 16.22
C PHE A 108 4.77 -8.11 17.07
N LYS A 109 5.63 -9.13 17.19
CA LYS A 109 6.93 -8.98 17.84
C LYS A 109 7.80 -7.94 17.11
N LYS A 110 7.82 -7.98 15.78
CA LYS A 110 8.57 -7.00 14.96
C LYS A 110 8.01 -5.59 15.06
N TYR A 111 6.69 -5.42 15.04
CA TYR A 111 6.09 -4.10 15.25
C TYR A 111 6.35 -3.59 16.65
N LEU A 112 6.33 -4.46 17.66
CA LEU A 112 6.64 -4.08 19.04
C LEU A 112 8.08 -3.57 19.17
N GLU A 113 9.05 -4.18 18.48
CA GLU A 113 10.43 -3.66 18.40
C GLU A 113 10.46 -2.23 17.82
N ILE A 114 9.63 -1.93 16.81
CA ILE A 114 9.54 -0.60 16.19
C ILE A 114 8.87 0.41 17.13
N VAL A 115 7.66 0.12 17.63
CA VAL A 115 6.88 1.10 18.38
C VAL A 115 7.44 1.39 19.78
N ARG A 116 8.23 0.46 20.34
CA ARG A 116 8.95 0.67 21.61
C ARG A 116 10.00 1.77 21.55
N LEU A 117 10.42 2.20 20.35
CA LEU A 117 11.28 3.37 20.18
C LEU A 117 10.57 4.68 20.55
N PHE A 118 9.23 4.68 20.60
CA PHE A 118 8.38 5.84 20.85
C PHE A 118 7.40 5.60 22.01
N PRO A 119 7.89 5.32 23.22
CA PRO A 119 7.06 4.81 24.32
C PRO A 119 5.97 5.80 24.79
N THR A 120 6.16 7.10 24.55
CA THR A 120 5.19 8.14 24.93
C THR A 120 4.07 8.24 23.89
N GLU A 121 4.42 8.16 22.61
CA GLU A 121 3.50 8.30 21.48
C GLU A 121 2.72 7.01 21.18
N CYS A 122 3.27 5.87 21.58
CA CYS A 122 2.80 4.51 21.25
C CYS A 122 2.36 3.67 22.45
N LYS A 123 1.96 4.29 23.57
CA LYS A 123 1.64 3.59 24.81
C LYS A 123 0.55 2.53 24.63
N GLU A 124 -0.57 2.88 24.00
CA GLU A 124 -1.71 1.98 23.80
C GLU A 124 -1.39 0.90 22.77
N THR A 125 -0.66 1.26 21.70
CA THR A 125 -0.17 0.30 20.69
C THR A 125 0.78 -0.72 21.30
N ILE A 126 1.72 -0.29 22.16
CA ILE A 126 2.65 -1.16 22.89
C ILE A 126 1.87 -2.12 23.79
N HIS A 127 0.88 -1.62 24.54
CA HIS A 127 0.04 -2.45 25.40
C HIS A 127 -0.74 -3.50 24.60
N TYR A 128 -1.38 -3.09 23.49
CA TYR A 128 -2.10 -3.98 22.59
C TYR A 128 -1.20 -5.10 22.07
N LEU A 129 -0.04 -4.76 21.50
CA LEU A 129 0.89 -5.74 20.96
C LEU A 129 1.40 -6.71 22.02
N GLN A 130 1.74 -6.21 23.21
CA GLN A 130 2.18 -7.04 24.32
C GLN A 130 1.08 -8.03 24.76
N GLU A 131 -0.17 -7.57 24.88
CA GLU A 131 -1.30 -8.43 25.20
C GLU A 131 -1.47 -9.57 24.18
N LYS A 132 -1.36 -9.27 22.87
CA LYS A 132 -1.48 -10.27 21.81
C LYS A 132 -0.29 -11.24 21.78
N ILE A 133 0.90 -10.78 22.17
CA ILE A 133 2.09 -11.62 22.27
C ILE A 133 1.98 -12.57 23.46
N ASP A 134 1.52 -12.07 24.60
CA ASP A 134 1.34 -12.86 25.84
C ASP A 134 0.15 -13.81 25.72
N HIS A 135 -0.86 -13.44 24.92
CA HIS A 135 -2.07 -14.21 24.67
C HIS A 135 -2.39 -14.35 23.17
N PRO A 136 -1.65 -15.20 22.42
CA PRO A 136 -1.84 -15.35 20.97
C PRO A 136 -3.23 -15.85 20.55
N ASN A 137 -3.98 -16.48 21.45
CA ASN A 137 -5.38 -16.86 21.21
C ASN A 137 -6.31 -15.64 21.00
N LYS A 138 -5.94 -14.47 21.53
CA LYS A 138 -6.64 -13.19 21.34
C LYS A 138 -6.35 -12.54 19.99
N ILE A 139 -5.42 -13.09 19.20
CA ILE A 139 -5.29 -12.75 17.78
C ILE A 139 -6.49 -13.40 17.09
N THR A 140 -7.52 -12.58 16.88
CA THR A 140 -8.74 -12.97 16.20
C THR A 140 -8.60 -12.70 14.72
N ALA A 141 -9.45 -13.35 13.96
CA ALA A 141 -9.51 -13.14 12.54
C ALA A 141 -10.96 -13.23 12.09
N THR A 142 -11.70 -12.18 12.44
CA THR A 142 -13.13 -12.06 12.20
C THR A 142 -13.50 -12.18 10.71
N PHE A 143 -12.53 -12.06 9.80
CA PHE A 143 -12.70 -12.11 8.34
C PHE A 143 -11.83 -13.17 7.62
N ILE A 144 -11.18 -14.09 8.35
CA ILE A 144 -10.07 -14.88 7.81
C ILE A 144 -10.43 -15.71 6.60
N GLN A 145 -11.54 -16.45 6.63
CA GLN A 145 -11.77 -17.48 5.62
C GLN A 145 -12.06 -16.85 4.25
N ASP A 146 -12.86 -15.78 4.23
CA ASP A 146 -13.15 -15.02 3.02
C ASP A 146 -11.90 -14.32 2.47
N TYR A 147 -11.06 -13.78 3.35
CA TYR A 147 -9.81 -13.13 2.94
C TYR A 147 -8.78 -14.14 2.40
N ILE A 148 -8.59 -15.26 3.11
CA ILE A 148 -7.83 -16.44 2.69
C ILE A 148 -8.30 -16.88 1.31
N ASN A 149 -9.61 -17.00 1.09
CA ASN A 149 -10.16 -17.50 -0.16
C ASN A 149 -9.94 -16.53 -1.34
N ARG A 150 -9.86 -15.22 -1.08
CA ARG A 150 -9.71 -14.17 -2.09
C ARG A 150 -8.27 -13.80 -2.42
N ILE A 151 -7.30 -14.25 -1.62
CA ILE A 151 -5.89 -13.94 -1.83
C ILE A 151 -5.17 -15.09 -2.55
N ARG A 152 -4.32 -14.72 -3.52
CA ARG A 152 -3.38 -15.61 -4.19
C ARG A 152 -1.99 -14.99 -4.18
N TYR A 153 -0.97 -15.83 -4.30
CA TYR A 153 0.43 -15.41 -4.32
C TYR A 153 1.09 -16.03 -5.55
N TYR A 154 1.75 -15.20 -6.33
CA TYR A 154 2.42 -15.63 -7.56
C TYR A 154 3.84 -15.10 -7.64
N PRO A 155 4.85 -15.95 -7.85
CA PRO A 155 6.20 -15.46 -8.12
C PRO A 155 6.20 -14.76 -9.48
N VAL A 156 6.89 -13.62 -9.56
CA VAL A 156 7.04 -12.86 -10.80
C VAL A 156 8.50 -12.52 -11.03
N ASP A 157 8.90 -12.45 -12.31
CA ASP A 157 10.30 -12.29 -12.69
C ASP A 157 10.93 -11.02 -12.11
N HIS A 158 10.23 -9.89 -12.25
CA HIS A 158 10.80 -8.59 -11.97
C HIS A 158 9.72 -7.55 -11.65
N LEU A 159 9.91 -6.83 -10.55
CA LEU A 159 8.96 -5.85 -10.05
C LEU A 159 8.66 -4.74 -11.07
N LEU A 160 9.69 -4.08 -11.61
CA LEU A 160 9.51 -3.01 -12.61
C LEU A 160 8.89 -3.52 -13.91
N LYS A 161 9.14 -4.80 -14.27
CA LYS A 161 8.54 -5.41 -15.47
C LYS A 161 7.04 -5.49 -15.26
N GLU A 162 6.59 -6.06 -14.14
CA GLU A 162 5.16 -6.26 -13.87
C GLU A 162 4.40 -4.96 -13.66
N THR A 163 5.02 -3.93 -13.09
CA THR A 163 4.33 -2.65 -12.91
C THR A 163 4.53 -1.66 -14.07
N ARG A 164 5.24 -2.06 -15.14
CA ARG A 164 5.62 -1.16 -16.24
C ARG A 164 4.43 -0.40 -16.81
N SER A 165 3.34 -1.10 -17.14
CA SER A 165 2.15 -0.47 -17.72
C SER A 165 1.51 0.52 -16.75
N TYR A 166 1.40 0.16 -15.47
CA TYR A 166 0.92 1.06 -14.42
C TYR A 166 1.79 2.32 -14.30
N LEU A 167 3.10 2.18 -14.13
CA LEU A 167 4.00 3.33 -13.93
C LEU A 167 4.06 4.28 -15.13
N LEU A 168 4.09 3.75 -16.36
CA LEU A 168 4.22 4.55 -17.58
C LEU A 168 2.91 5.19 -18.04
N ASN A 169 1.76 4.78 -17.52
CA ASN A 169 0.47 5.26 -18.00
C ASN A 169 -0.46 5.80 -16.89
N PHE A 170 -0.17 5.55 -15.61
CA PHE A 170 -0.98 6.08 -14.51
C PHE A 170 -0.91 7.61 -14.47
N ASN A 171 -2.05 8.23 -14.69
CA ASN A 171 -2.20 9.68 -14.67
C ASN A 171 -3.44 10.02 -13.85
N SER A 172 -3.24 10.82 -12.82
CA SER A 172 -4.28 11.40 -11.98
C SER A 172 -3.98 12.88 -11.74
N ASP A 173 -4.86 13.56 -11.01
CA ASP A 173 -4.66 14.97 -10.67
C ASP A 173 -3.36 15.22 -9.87
N ARG A 174 -2.86 14.21 -9.16
CA ARG A 174 -1.69 14.33 -8.26
C ARG A 174 -0.44 13.61 -8.75
N TYR A 175 -0.58 12.65 -9.64
CA TYR A 175 0.53 11.81 -10.11
C TYR A 175 0.57 11.79 -11.62
N LYS A 176 1.75 12.06 -12.17
CA LYS A 176 2.04 11.94 -13.58
C LYS A 176 2.73 10.62 -13.86
N PRO A 177 2.54 10.03 -15.05
CA PRO A 177 3.29 8.85 -15.42
C PRO A 177 4.79 9.13 -15.40
N ILE A 178 5.59 8.10 -15.10
CA ILE A 178 7.04 8.23 -15.24
C ILE A 178 7.43 8.16 -16.72
N SER A 179 8.53 8.81 -17.09
CA SER A 179 9.10 8.69 -18.41
C SER A 179 9.75 7.32 -18.63
N GLN A 180 9.91 6.92 -19.89
CA GLN A 180 10.66 5.69 -20.23
C GLN A 180 12.12 5.78 -19.78
N GLU A 181 12.70 6.99 -19.84
CA GLU A 181 14.07 7.27 -19.39
C GLU A 181 14.19 7.05 -17.88
N THR A 182 13.27 7.60 -17.10
CA THR A 182 13.18 7.35 -15.65
C THR A 182 13.03 5.87 -15.36
N LEU A 183 12.09 5.17 -16.01
CA LEU A 183 11.86 3.74 -15.77
C LEU A 183 13.13 2.92 -16.06
N ALA A 184 13.86 3.25 -17.13
CA ALA A 184 15.10 2.58 -17.49
C ALA A 184 16.25 2.89 -16.52
N GLY A 185 16.25 4.08 -15.91
CA GLY A 185 17.22 4.50 -14.90
C GLY A 185 16.88 4.10 -13.46
N SER A 186 15.63 3.72 -13.16
CA SER A 186 15.21 3.29 -11.83
C SER A 186 15.89 1.99 -11.42
N GLN A 187 16.32 1.92 -10.16
CA GLN A 187 16.84 0.71 -9.55
C GLN A 187 15.75 0.04 -8.72
N ILE A 188 15.81 -1.28 -8.56
CA ILE A 188 14.99 -2.01 -7.59
C ILE A 188 15.76 -2.08 -6.27
N GLY A 189 15.07 -1.86 -5.15
CA GLY A 189 15.67 -2.06 -3.83
C GLY A 189 16.06 -3.50 -3.55
N THR A 190 16.89 -3.69 -2.54
CA THR A 190 17.25 -5.01 -2.02
C THR A 190 16.07 -5.62 -1.26
N PHE A 191 16.09 -6.95 -1.11
CA PHE A 191 15.12 -7.67 -0.28
C PHE A 191 15.08 -7.15 1.16
N SER A 192 16.23 -6.83 1.75
CA SER A 192 16.32 -6.27 3.10
C SER A 192 15.68 -4.89 3.22
N GLU A 193 15.87 -4.03 2.22
CA GLU A 193 15.24 -2.69 2.17
C GLU A 193 13.72 -2.83 2.07
N SER A 194 13.22 -3.65 1.13
CA SER A 194 11.78 -3.89 0.96
C SER A 194 11.13 -4.50 2.21
N ARG A 195 11.81 -5.45 2.86
CA ARG A 195 11.35 -6.05 4.12
C ARG A 195 11.26 -5.00 5.23
N ARG A 196 12.32 -4.21 5.43
CA ARG A 196 12.35 -3.18 6.48
C ARG A 196 11.32 -2.08 6.22
N PHE A 197 11.15 -1.68 4.96
CA PHE A 197 10.10 -0.75 4.55
C PHE A 197 8.71 -1.32 4.89
N SER A 198 8.45 -2.59 4.53
CA SER A 198 7.17 -3.25 4.80
C SER A 198 6.87 -3.36 6.29
N GLU A 199 7.86 -3.68 7.13
CA GLU A 199 7.72 -3.74 8.58
C GLU A 199 7.30 -2.38 9.17
N LEU A 200 7.95 -1.29 8.75
CA LEU A 200 7.63 0.06 9.20
C LEU A 200 6.26 0.52 8.67
N HIS A 201 5.95 0.24 7.41
CA HIS A 201 4.68 0.62 6.79
C HIS A 201 3.50 -0.16 7.38
N GLU A 202 3.65 -1.45 7.68
CA GLU A 202 2.63 -2.22 8.40
C GLU A 202 2.50 -1.76 9.86
N ALA A 203 3.61 -1.43 10.55
CA ALA A 203 3.55 -0.87 11.90
C ALA A 203 2.86 0.51 11.94
N PHE A 204 3.04 1.33 10.91
CA PHE A 204 2.34 2.60 10.72
C PHE A 204 0.82 2.42 10.58
N LYS A 205 0.39 1.39 9.83
CA LYS A 205 -1.03 1.08 9.60
C LYS A 205 -1.69 0.32 10.75
N LEU A 206 -0.91 -0.25 11.66
CA LEU A 206 -1.40 -1.13 12.72
C LEU A 206 -2.55 -0.52 13.53
N GLN A 207 -2.47 0.77 13.87
CA GLN A 207 -3.52 1.42 14.65
C GLN A 207 -4.85 1.47 13.89
N HIS A 208 -4.81 1.70 12.57
CA HIS A 208 -5.99 1.65 11.72
C HIS A 208 -6.54 0.24 11.62
N ASP A 209 -5.68 -0.72 11.27
CA ASP A 209 -6.06 -2.10 10.98
C ASP A 209 -6.63 -2.81 12.23
N GLU A 210 -6.08 -2.50 13.40
CA GLU A 210 -6.48 -3.08 14.69
C GLU A 210 -7.41 -2.16 15.50
N GLN A 211 -7.84 -1.03 14.93
CA GLN A 211 -8.76 -0.05 15.54
C GLN A 211 -8.27 0.51 16.90
N ILE A 212 -6.96 0.70 17.03
CA ILE A 212 -6.32 1.30 18.21
C ILE A 212 -6.45 2.82 18.10
N LEU A 213 -7.04 3.46 19.10
CA LEU A 213 -7.28 4.91 19.10
C LEU A 213 -6.02 5.69 19.55
N GLU A 214 -4.95 5.66 18.74
CA GLU A 214 -3.65 6.30 19.07
C GLU A 214 -2.93 6.83 17.82
N THR A 215 -3.38 7.95 17.26
CA THR A 215 -2.81 8.51 16.01
C THR A 215 -1.39 9.07 16.16
N THR A 216 -0.98 9.43 17.38
CA THR A 216 0.38 9.89 17.68
C THR A 216 1.42 8.82 17.37
N CYS A 217 1.08 7.55 17.56
CA CYS A 217 2.00 6.44 17.27
C CYS A 217 2.23 6.30 15.76
N SER A 218 1.17 6.32 14.95
CA SER A 218 1.30 6.28 13.49
C SER A 218 2.19 7.42 12.98
N ASN A 219 2.02 8.64 13.49
CA ASN A 219 2.88 9.77 13.11
C ASN A 219 4.35 9.60 13.52
N ALA A 220 4.63 8.95 14.66
CA ALA A 220 6.00 8.66 15.09
C ALA A 220 6.66 7.61 14.19
N VAL A 221 5.93 6.53 13.85
CA VAL A 221 6.41 5.49 12.95
C VAL A 221 6.59 6.01 11.52
N ASP A 222 5.67 6.84 11.03
CA ASP A 222 5.75 7.45 9.69
C ASP A 222 6.98 8.36 9.54
N ARG A 223 7.30 9.15 10.58
CA ARG A 223 8.54 9.94 10.61
C ARG A 223 9.78 9.05 10.59
N ASN A 224 9.74 7.92 11.30
CA ASN A 224 10.85 6.95 11.24
C ASN A 224 10.98 6.30 9.86
N LEU A 225 9.86 5.93 9.25
CA LEU A 225 9.81 5.41 7.87
C LEU A 225 10.39 6.41 6.88
N SER A 226 9.99 7.68 6.97
CA SER A 226 10.50 8.76 6.11
C SER A 226 11.99 9.04 6.33
N THR A 227 12.51 8.75 7.53
CA THR A 227 13.95 8.89 7.84
C THR A 227 14.76 7.73 7.26
N GLU A 228 14.26 6.49 7.36
CA GLU A 228 14.95 5.31 6.83
C GLU A 228 14.82 5.17 5.30
N PHE A 229 13.71 5.66 4.73
CA PHE A 229 13.38 5.60 3.31
C PHE A 229 12.98 6.99 2.78
N PRO A 230 13.92 7.93 2.74
CA PRO A 230 13.66 9.29 2.29
C PRO A 230 13.16 9.32 0.84
N GLU A 231 12.15 10.14 0.57
CA GLU A 231 11.54 10.23 -0.75
C GLU A 231 12.55 10.67 -1.82
N GLU A 232 13.64 11.36 -1.46
CA GLU A 232 14.70 11.77 -2.37
C GLU A 232 15.46 10.58 -2.97
N SER A 233 15.52 9.46 -2.24
CA SER A 233 16.26 8.25 -2.62
C SER A 233 15.34 7.09 -3.03
N TYR A 234 14.11 7.07 -2.49
CA TYR A 234 13.17 5.98 -2.67
C TYR A 234 11.84 6.47 -3.21
N PHE A 235 11.16 5.60 -3.94
CA PHE A 235 9.74 5.78 -4.25
C PHE A 235 9.04 4.43 -4.22
N TRP A 236 7.72 4.46 -4.06
CA TRP A 236 6.93 3.25 -3.91
C TRP A 236 5.45 3.50 -4.18
N GLY A 237 4.74 2.50 -4.71
CA GLY A 237 3.27 2.50 -4.85
C GLY A 237 2.67 3.47 -5.88
N PHE A 238 3.24 4.66 -6.07
CA PHE A 238 2.76 5.69 -7.00
C PHE A 238 3.87 6.13 -7.97
N PRO A 239 3.51 6.50 -9.22
CA PRO A 239 4.50 6.96 -10.18
C PRO A 239 5.03 8.34 -9.77
N ILE A 240 6.36 8.43 -9.70
CA ILE A 240 7.12 9.66 -9.52
C ILE A 240 8.19 9.64 -10.60
N ASP A 241 8.21 10.65 -11.47
CA ASP A 241 9.16 10.72 -12.57
C ASP A 241 10.58 11.07 -12.06
N SER A 242 11.21 10.10 -11.39
CA SER A 242 12.53 10.21 -10.81
C SER A 242 13.24 8.84 -10.81
N PRO A 243 14.54 8.76 -11.16
CA PRO A 243 15.31 7.50 -11.22
C PRO A 243 15.71 7.00 -9.82
N ARG A 244 14.80 7.10 -8.86
CA ARG A 244 14.96 6.68 -7.48
C ARG A 244 14.91 5.15 -7.37
N LYS A 245 15.22 4.63 -6.18
CA LYS A 245 15.13 3.20 -5.88
C LYS A 245 13.68 2.81 -5.58
N PHE A 246 13.20 1.77 -6.24
CA PHE A 246 11.81 1.33 -6.18
C PHE A 246 11.64 0.12 -5.26
N LEU A 247 10.76 0.21 -4.27
CA LEU A 247 10.67 -0.77 -3.17
C LEU A 247 9.47 -1.74 -3.28
N TYR A 248 8.33 -1.24 -3.74
CA TYR A 248 7.13 -2.03 -4.00
C TYR A 248 6.24 -1.29 -5.01
N SER A 249 5.30 -2.01 -5.62
CA SER A 249 4.32 -1.40 -6.50
C SER A 249 2.95 -2.02 -6.36
N ASN A 250 1.95 -1.31 -6.88
CA ASN A 250 0.62 -1.84 -7.08
C ASN A 250 0.30 -1.82 -8.56
N CYS A 251 -0.45 -2.82 -9.02
CA CYS A 251 -1.05 -2.84 -10.33
C CYS A 251 -2.37 -3.61 -10.26
N TYR A 252 -3.10 -3.64 -11.37
CA TYR A 252 -4.38 -4.33 -11.45
C TYR A 252 -4.35 -5.40 -12.53
N TYR A 253 -5.19 -6.42 -12.45
CA TYR A 253 -5.35 -7.35 -13.57
C TYR A 253 -6.74 -7.99 -13.57
N GLY A 254 -7.04 -8.71 -14.65
CA GLY A 254 -8.37 -9.27 -14.94
C GLY A 254 -9.09 -8.54 -16.08
N LYS A 255 -10.11 -9.18 -16.68
CA LYS A 255 -10.86 -8.70 -17.86
C LYS A 255 -11.39 -7.28 -17.72
N TYR A 256 -11.72 -6.87 -16.49
CA TYR A 256 -12.19 -5.52 -16.22
C TYR A 256 -11.18 -4.43 -16.58
N TYR A 257 -9.88 -4.75 -16.59
CA TYR A 257 -8.78 -3.85 -16.93
C TYR A 257 -8.29 -4.00 -18.38
N ASP A 258 -8.96 -4.82 -19.20
CA ASP A 258 -8.64 -4.96 -20.63
C ASP A 258 -9.29 -3.89 -21.52
N THR A 259 -10.19 -3.06 -20.96
CA THR A 259 -10.77 -1.95 -21.73
C THR A 259 -9.73 -0.84 -21.96
N PRO A 260 -9.80 -0.12 -23.10
CA PRO A 260 -8.82 0.93 -23.43
C PRO A 260 -8.64 2.00 -22.33
N GLU A 261 -9.70 2.31 -21.59
CA GLU A 261 -9.70 3.35 -20.55
C GLU A 261 -8.94 2.92 -19.28
N ARG A 262 -8.82 1.60 -19.06
CA ARG A 262 -8.34 0.99 -17.80
C ARG A 262 -7.06 0.19 -17.97
N GLN A 263 -6.66 -0.12 -19.20
CA GLN A 263 -5.44 -0.85 -19.54
C GLN A 263 -4.18 -0.21 -18.94
N LYS A 264 -4.19 1.12 -18.78
CA LYS A 264 -3.12 1.89 -18.12
C LYS A 264 -2.86 1.51 -16.65
N LEU A 265 -3.79 0.81 -16.00
CA LEU A 265 -3.65 0.37 -14.62
C LEU A 265 -3.19 -1.10 -14.51
N LYS A 266 -3.10 -1.79 -15.65
CA LYS A 266 -2.88 -3.23 -15.69
C LYS A 266 -1.44 -3.60 -15.33
N CYS A 267 -1.22 -4.75 -14.70
CA CYS A 267 0.07 -5.40 -14.63
C CYS A 267 0.53 -5.78 -16.05
N ALA A 268 1.83 -5.74 -16.30
CA ALA A 268 2.37 -5.91 -17.66
C ALA A 268 2.24 -7.34 -18.18
N THR A 269 2.47 -8.37 -17.34
CA THR A 269 2.48 -9.76 -17.81
C THR A 269 1.65 -10.73 -17.00
N LEU A 270 1.24 -10.39 -15.77
CA LEU A 270 0.34 -11.23 -14.97
C LEU A 270 -0.98 -11.52 -15.73
N SER A 271 -1.18 -12.79 -16.11
CA SER A 271 -2.33 -13.27 -16.89
C SER A 271 -3.37 -13.97 -16.00
N GLU A 272 -4.60 -14.10 -16.52
CA GLU A 272 -5.70 -14.80 -15.82
C GLU A 272 -5.54 -16.32 -15.74
N GLU A 273 -4.59 -16.88 -16.51
CA GLU A 273 -4.34 -18.33 -16.58
C GLU A 273 -3.43 -18.86 -15.46
N PHE A 274 -3.00 -17.99 -14.54
CA PHE A 274 -2.38 -18.35 -13.26
C PHE A 274 -3.31 -18.04 -12.08
#